data_AF-S2DEQ8-F1
#
_entry.id   AF-S2DEQ8-F1
#
_cell.length_a   1.000
_cell.length_b   1.000
_cell.length_c   1.000
_cell.angle_alpha   90.00
_cell.angle_beta   90.00
_cell.angle_gamma   90.00
#
_symmetry.space_group_name_H-M   'P 1'
#
loop_
_entity.id
_entity.type
_entity.pdbx_description
1 polymer ?
#
loop_
_entity_poly.entity_id
_entity_poly.type
_entity_poly.pdbx_seq_one_letter_code
_entity_poly.pdbx_strand_id
1 'polypeptide(L)'
;MKRGIVFIATLMMLGSCGIFLPRPEFEKGMTERRFLRQNRDAVINTLDNGKTVYRVDRGERFYVLATFEDGKLVKLEEIEARPAWMTPQDERERENRNR
;
A
#
# COMPACT_ATOMS: atom_id res chain seq x y z
N MET A 1 -14.85 -41.75 24.64
CA MET A 1 -15.04 -41.29 23.23
C MET A 1 -15.65 -39.89 23.09
N LYS A 2 -16.43 -39.35 24.04
CA LYS A 2 -17.08 -38.02 23.89
C LYS A 2 -16.16 -36.78 23.96
N ARG A 3 -15.00 -36.88 24.63
CA ARG A 3 -14.07 -35.74 24.83
C ARG A 3 -13.24 -35.38 23.58
N GLY A 4 -12.94 -36.35 22.71
CA GLY A 4 -12.11 -36.11 21.52
C GLY A 4 -12.83 -35.26 20.46
N ILE A 5 -14.15 -35.40 20.35
CA ILE A 5 -14.98 -34.63 19.41
C ILE A 5 -14.95 -33.13 19.76
N VAL A 6 -14.95 -32.80 21.06
CA VAL A 6 -14.87 -31.42 21.54
C VAL A 6 -13.55 -30.77 21.13
N PHE A 7 -12.42 -31.47 21.25
CA PHE A 7 -11.12 -30.95 20.85
C PHE A 7 -11.03 -30.66 19.34
N ILE A 8 -11.58 -31.55 18.50
CA ILE A 8 -11.56 -31.35 17.04
C ILE A 8 -12.46 -30.17 16.65
N ALA A 9 -13.63 -30.04 17.28
CA ALA A 9 -14.55 -28.93 17.03
C ALA A 9 -13.93 -27.57 17.42
N THR A 10 -13.24 -27.50 18.56
CA THR A 10 -12.55 -26.28 18.99
C THR A 10 -11.39 -25.91 18.06
N LEU A 11 -10.64 -26.89 17.56
CA LEU A 11 -9.54 -26.66 16.62
C LEU A 11 -10.05 -26.10 15.28
N MET A 12 -11.18 -26.62 14.78
CA MET A 12 -11.79 -26.12 13.55
C MET A 12 -12.37 -24.71 13.70
N MET A 13 -12.96 -24.38 14.85
CA MET A 13 -13.46 -23.02 15.08
C MET A 13 -12.33 -21.99 15.13
N LEU A 14 -11.19 -22.31 15.76
CA LEU A 14 -10.03 -21.42 15.81
C LEU A 14 -9.30 -21.29 14.45
N GLY A 15 -9.32 -22.34 13.62
CA GLY A 15 -8.70 -22.32 12.29
C GLY A 15 -9.45 -21.48 11.24
N SER A 16 -10.72 -21.12 11.49
CA SER A 16 -11.55 -20.40 10.52
C SER A 16 -11.11 -18.93 10.30
N CYS A 17 -10.38 -18.33 11.24
CA CYS A 17 -9.93 -16.93 11.14
C CYS A 17 -8.75 -16.72 10.17
N GLY A 18 -8.03 -17.75 9.76
CA GLY A 18 -6.83 -17.60 8.91
C GLY A 18 -7.11 -17.56 7.41
N ILE A 19 -8.26 -18.08 6.96
CA ILE A 19 -8.55 -18.28 5.53
C ILE A 19 -9.05 -16.99 4.86
N PHE A 20 -9.58 -16.05 5.64
CA PHE A 20 -10.17 -14.80 5.17
C PHE A 20 -9.27 -13.58 5.39
N LEU A 21 -7.96 -13.76 5.60
CA LEU A 21 -7.08 -12.60 5.61
C LEU A 21 -7.07 -11.96 4.21
N PRO A 22 -7.41 -10.67 4.09
CA PRO A 22 -7.28 -9.98 2.82
C PRO A 22 -5.83 -10.09 2.36
N ARG A 23 -5.63 -10.44 1.08
CA ARG A 23 -4.29 -10.49 0.49
C ARG A 23 -3.62 -9.14 0.74
N PRO A 24 -2.40 -9.10 1.29
CA PRO A 24 -1.72 -7.84 1.53
C PRO A 24 -1.62 -7.07 0.21
N GLU A 25 -2.07 -5.82 0.25
CA GLU A 25 -2.18 -4.95 -0.93
C GLU A 25 -0.80 -4.66 -1.53
N PHE A 26 0.21 -4.56 -0.65
CA PHE A 26 1.60 -4.47 -1.04
C PHE A 26 2.42 -5.55 -0.33
N GLU A 27 3.36 -6.15 -1.06
CA GLU A 27 4.21 -7.23 -0.58
C GLU A 27 5.65 -6.96 -1.02
N LYS A 28 6.61 -6.97 -0.09
CA LYS A 28 8.02 -6.75 -0.43
C LYS A 28 8.47 -7.82 -1.44
N GLY A 29 9.14 -7.41 -2.51
CA GLY A 29 9.54 -8.29 -3.60
C GLY A 29 8.44 -8.59 -4.63
N MET A 30 7.24 -8.01 -4.48
CA MET A 30 6.19 -8.08 -5.50
C MET A 30 6.70 -7.54 -6.84
N THR A 31 6.33 -8.20 -7.94
CA THR A 31 6.66 -7.71 -9.28
C THR A 31 5.85 -6.47 -9.63
N GLU A 32 6.47 -5.54 -10.35
CA GLU A 32 5.84 -4.32 -10.85
C GLU A 32 4.53 -4.61 -11.61
N ARG A 33 4.52 -5.65 -12.45
CA ARG A 33 3.30 -6.10 -13.15
C ARG A 33 2.17 -6.52 -12.19
N ARG A 34 2.50 -7.22 -11.10
CA ARG A 34 1.48 -7.63 -10.10
C ARG A 34 0.94 -6.40 -9.36
N PHE A 35 1.82 -5.46 -9.03
CA PHE A 35 1.47 -4.20 -8.38
C PHE A 35 0.53 -3.34 -9.25
N LEU A 36 0.88 -3.07 -10.51
CA LEU A 36 0.08 -2.24 -11.41
C LEU A 36 -1.30 -2.86 -11.73
N ARG A 37 -1.41 -4.18 -11.65
CA ARG A 37 -2.70 -4.85 -11.81
C ARG A 37 -3.64 -4.62 -10.62
N GLN A 38 -3.08 -4.46 -9.42
CA GLN A 38 -3.82 -4.18 -8.19
C GLN A 38 -4.10 -2.66 -8.04
N ASN A 39 -3.16 -1.81 -8.45
CA ASN A 39 -3.20 -0.36 -8.32
C ASN A 39 -3.21 0.27 -9.72
N ARG A 40 -4.38 0.30 -10.37
CA ARG A 40 -4.52 0.75 -11.77
C ARG A 40 -4.41 2.26 -11.94
N ASP A 41 -4.66 2.97 -10.85
CA ASP A 41 -4.57 4.41 -10.66
C ASP A 41 -3.17 4.88 -10.26
N ALA A 42 -2.21 3.95 -10.13
CA ALA A 42 -0.82 4.29 -9.84
C ALA A 42 -0.23 5.19 -10.93
N VAL A 43 0.32 6.34 -10.53
CA VAL A 43 1.01 7.28 -11.42
C VAL A 43 2.52 7.21 -11.20
N ILE A 44 3.30 7.42 -12.25
CA ILE A 44 4.77 7.47 -12.12
C ILE A 44 5.15 8.79 -11.42
N ASN A 45 5.79 8.69 -10.26
CA ASN A 45 6.32 9.84 -9.51
C ASN A 45 7.78 10.14 -9.89
N THR A 46 8.58 9.09 -10.11
CA THR A 46 9.99 9.22 -10.47
C THR A 46 10.40 8.03 -11.32
N LEU A 47 11.19 8.28 -12.36
CA LEU A 47 11.81 7.27 -13.19
C LEU A 47 13.30 7.59 -13.29
N ASP A 48 14.13 6.77 -12.66
CA ASP A 48 15.59 6.86 -12.68
C ASP A 48 16.17 5.53 -13.16
N ASN A 49 17.41 5.52 -13.66
CA ASN A 49 18.02 4.36 -14.29
C ASN A 49 18.05 3.14 -13.34
N GLY A 50 17.10 2.22 -13.52
CA GLY A 50 16.94 1.00 -12.73
C GLY A 50 15.98 1.14 -11.53
N LYS A 51 15.39 2.33 -11.31
CA LYS A 51 14.48 2.61 -10.20
C LYS A 51 13.22 3.33 -10.66
N THR A 52 12.06 2.72 -10.40
CA THR A 52 10.75 3.33 -10.69
C THR A 52 10.02 3.59 -9.38
N VAL A 53 9.53 4.81 -9.18
CA VAL A 53 8.68 5.14 -8.04
C VAL A 53 7.28 5.45 -8.54
N TYR A 54 6.31 4.67 -8.07
CA TYR A 54 4.89 4.91 -8.31
C TYR A 54 4.24 5.60 -7.12
N ARG A 55 3.32 6.51 -7.37
CA ARG A 55 2.41 7.08 -6.39
C ARG A 55 1.03 6.45 -6.54
N VAL A 56 0.45 6.00 -5.44
CA VAL A 56 -0.94 5.52 -5.37
C VAL A 56 -1.68 6.41 -4.40
N ASP A 57 -2.72 7.09 -4.87
CA ASP A 57 -3.50 7.98 -4.02
C ASP A 57 -4.44 7.17 -3.12
N ARG A 58 -4.49 7.51 -1.83
CA ARG A 58 -5.32 6.84 -0.82
C ARG A 58 -6.28 7.84 -0.17
N GLY A 59 -7.46 7.91 -0.75
CA GLY A 59 -8.46 8.90 -0.38
C GLY A 59 -7.96 10.31 -0.71
N GLU A 60 -8.32 11.29 0.13
CA GLU A 60 -8.01 12.70 -0.14
C GLU A 60 -6.73 13.20 0.52
N ARG A 61 -6.20 12.46 1.50
CA ARG A 61 -5.16 12.97 2.42
C ARG A 61 -3.86 12.20 2.42
N PHE A 62 -3.82 10.99 1.89
CA PHE A 62 -2.63 10.16 1.93
C PHE A 62 -2.32 9.65 0.53
N TYR A 63 -1.05 9.40 0.28
CA TYR A 63 -0.59 8.66 -0.89
C TYR A 63 0.55 7.74 -0.50
N VAL A 64 0.72 6.67 -1.27
CA VAL A 64 1.77 5.68 -1.08
C VAL A 64 2.79 5.81 -2.20
N LEU A 65 4.06 5.91 -1.86
CA LEU A 65 5.18 5.79 -2.79
C LEU A 65 5.70 4.35 -2.78
N ALA A 66 5.51 3.65 -3.89
CA ALA A 66 6.00 2.29 -4.11
C ALA A 66 7.24 2.32 -5.00
N THR A 67 8.38 1.96 -4.43
CA THR A 67 9.68 1.98 -5.11
C THR A 67 10.03 0.60 -5.64
N PHE A 68 10.30 0.52 -6.94
CA PHE A 68 10.74 -0.68 -7.65
C PHE A 68 12.20 -0.54 -8.06
N GLU A 69 12.97 -1.59 -7.79
CA GLU A 69 14.33 -1.77 -8.30
C GLU A 69 14.40 -3.16 -8.93
N ASP A 70 14.97 -3.27 -10.13
CA ASP A 70 15.00 -4.50 -10.93
C ASP A 70 13.61 -5.18 -11.09
N GLY A 71 12.56 -4.37 -11.22
CA GLY A 71 11.17 -4.82 -11.39
C GLY A 71 10.53 -5.40 -10.12
N LYS A 72 11.16 -5.25 -8.95
CA LYS A 72 10.66 -5.74 -7.65
C LYS A 72 10.44 -4.60 -6.66
N LEU A 73 9.35 -4.67 -5.90
CA LEU A 73 9.03 -3.72 -4.86
C LEU A 73 10.05 -3.81 -3.71
N VAL A 74 10.86 -2.77 -3.52
CA VAL A 74 11.90 -2.72 -2.48
C VAL A 74 11.52 -1.84 -1.29
N LYS A 75 10.72 -0.80 -1.52
CA LYS A 75 10.36 0.19 -0.50
C LYS A 75 8.92 0.68 -0.68
N LEU A 76 8.25 0.93 0.44
CA LEU A 76 6.93 1.55 0.53
C LEU A 76 6.99 2.69 1.54
N GLU A 77 6.45 3.83 1.18
CA GLU A 77 6.33 4.99 2.06
C GLU A 77 4.91 5.52 1.97
N GLU A 78 4.25 5.71 3.12
CA GLU A 78 2.97 6.40 3.18
C GLU A 78 3.21 7.85 3.59
N ILE A 79 2.69 8.78 2.79
CA ILE A 79 2.90 10.20 2.97
C ILE A 79 1.54 10.90 3.04
N GLU A 80 1.41 11.82 3.98
CA GLU A 80 0.27 12.72 4.05
C GLU A 80 0.41 13.81 2.97
N ALA A 81 -0.57 13.91 2.07
CA ALA A 81 -0.63 14.91 1.01
C ALA A 81 -0.70 16.34 1.55
N ARG A 82 -1.42 16.53 2.67
CA ARG A 82 -1.60 17.82 3.32
C ARG A 82 -1.48 17.65 4.83
N PRO A 83 -0.44 18.23 5.47
CA PRO A 83 -0.35 18.23 6.92
C PRO A 83 -1.60 18.87 7.52
N ALA A 84 -2.16 18.28 8.58
CA ALA A 84 -3.40 18.75 9.20
C ALA A 84 -3.37 20.22 9.66
N TRP A 85 -2.18 20.77 9.88
CA TRP A 85 -1.95 22.15 10.35
C TRP A 85 -1.75 23.15 9.21
N MET A 86 -1.69 22.70 7.96
CA MET A 86 -1.42 23.57 6.82
C MET A 86 -2.71 24.22 6.32
N THR A 87 -2.73 25.54 6.21
CA THR A 87 -3.92 26.25 5.75
C THR A 87 -4.00 26.24 4.21
N PRO A 88 -5.19 26.35 3.61
CA PRO A 88 -5.34 26.46 2.16
C PRO A 88 -4.59 27.64 1.52
N GLN A 89 -4.19 28.63 2.32
CA GLN A 89 -3.42 29.79 1.88
C GLN A 89 -1.92 29.45 1.71
N ASP A 90 -1.37 28.65 2.62
CA ASP A 90 0.01 28.15 2.54
C ASP A 90 0.24 27.27 1.30
N GLU A 91 -0.80 26.57 0.85
CA GLU A 91 -0.77 25.71 -0.34
C GLU A 91 -0.66 26.53 -1.63
N ARG A 92 -1.46 27.60 -1.76
CA ARG A 92 -1.39 28.50 -2.92
C ARG A 92 -0.04 29.21 -3.03
N GLU A 93 0.56 29.58 -1.89
CA GLU A 93 1.88 30.19 -1.87
C GLU A 93 3.00 29.23 -2.31
N ARG A 94 2.88 27.93 -2.03
CA ARG A 94 3.81 26.90 -2.54
C ARG A 94 3.63 26.65 -4.03
N GLU A 95 2.39 26.55 -4.50
CA GLU A 95 2.09 26.31 -5.92
C GLU A 95 2.61 27.47 -6.80
N ASN A 96 2.42 28.71 -6.36
CA ASN A 96 2.93 29.90 -7.06
C ASN A 96 4.48 30.00 -7.07
N ARG A 97 5.16 29.36 -6.11
CA ARG A 97 6.63 29.39 -6.01
C ARG A 97 7.31 28.36 -6.90
N ASN A 98 6.60 27.29 -7.26
CA ASN A 98 7.11 26.21 -8.11
C ASN A 98 6.74 26.38 -9.60
N ARG A 99 6.18 27.53 -9.96
CA ARG A 99 5.76 27.91 -11.32
C ARG A 99 6.71 28.96 -11.88
#